data_AF-A0A5E8V5M9-F1
#
_entry.id   AF-A0A5E8V5M9-F1
#
_cell.length_a   1.000
_cell.length_b   1.000
_cell.length_c   1.000
_cell.angle_alpha   90.00
_cell.angle_beta   90.00
_cell.angle_gamma   90.00
#
_symmetry.space_group_name_H-M   'P 1'
#
loop_
_entity.id
_entity.type
_entity.pdbx_description
1 polymer ?
#
loop_
_entity_poly.entity_id
_entity_poly.type
_entity_poly.pdbx_seq_one_letter_code
_entity_poly.pdbx_strand_id
1 'polypeptide(L)'
;MALVLMERHDIYQNQLGSQLDDMQARNNLLKDMRDAMAALRTNRPPDECKVRDYGSFVDWQGKTQDVFDWMQAHGISIEKEKGDKKGVQSQFDAAINNLNGAIDSANSEGEMAMIYFQRLLDDVNRVAELMSNVVSKDEKTKGMIVGNLR
;
A
#
# COMPACT_ATOMS: atom_id res chain seq x y z
N MET A 1 13.36 18.67 27.33
CA MET A 1 14.10 17.79 26.41
C MET A 1 13.48 16.39 26.36
N ALA A 2 13.34 15.68 27.49
CA ALA A 2 12.69 14.36 27.52
C ALA A 2 11.24 14.39 26.99
N LEU A 3 10.44 15.38 27.41
CA LEU A 3 9.05 15.54 26.96
C LEU A 3 8.92 15.70 25.43
N VAL A 4 9.79 16.51 24.83
CA VAL A 4 9.82 16.73 23.36
C VAL A 4 10.22 15.46 22.61
N LEU A 5 11.10 14.64 23.18
CA LEU A 5 11.48 13.36 22.58
C LEU A 5 10.34 12.33 22.70
N MET A 6 9.58 12.34 23.79
CA MET A 6 8.37 11.51 23.95
C MET A 6 7.30 11.88 22.92
N GLU A 7 6.99 13.17 22.77
CA GLU A 7 6.03 13.65 21.75
C GLU A 7 6.46 13.25 20.33
N ARG A 8 7.76 13.36 20.02
CA ARG A 8 8.29 12.96 18.72
C ARG A 8 8.23 11.44 18.49
N HIS A 9 8.48 10.65 19.54
CA HIS A 9 8.33 9.20 19.48
C HIS A 9 6.87 8.82 19.15
N ASP A 10 5.89 9.45 19.82
CA ASP A 10 4.48 9.18 19.59
C ASP A 10 4.03 9.56 18.17
N ILE A 11 4.53 10.68 17.64
CA ILE A 11 4.28 11.08 16.23
C ILE A 11 4.77 9.99 15.28
N TYR A 12 5.99 9.49 15.47
CA TYR A 12 6.53 8.45 14.58
C TYR A 12 5.82 7.11 14.73
N GLN A 13 5.38 6.74 15.93
CA GLN A 13 4.56 5.54 16.14
C GLN A 13 3.22 5.64 15.40
N ASN A 14 2.55 6.80 15.46
CA ASN A 14 1.32 7.01 14.71
C ASN A 14 1.54 6.94 13.19
N GLN A 15 2.66 7.49 12.71
CA GLN A 15 3.04 7.40 11.29
C GLN A 15 3.34 5.96 10.87
N LEU A 16 4.01 5.16 11.72
CA LEU A 16 4.23 3.73 11.47
C LEU A 16 2.92 2.95 11.37
N GLY A 17 1.97 3.21 12.27
CA GLY A 17 0.64 2.60 12.22
C GLY A 17 -0.08 2.89 10.91
N SER A 18 -0.18 4.18 10.55
CA SER A 18 -0.79 4.59 9.28
C SER A 18 -0.09 3.95 8.07
N GLN A 19 1.24 3.87 8.08
CA GLN A 19 2.00 3.28 6.99
C GLN A 19 1.73 1.77 6.84
N LEU A 20 1.54 1.05 7.95
CA LEU A 20 1.18 -0.36 7.93
C LEU A 20 -0.22 -0.57 7.33
N ASP A 21 -1.19 0.26 7.71
CA ASP A 21 -2.54 0.21 7.18
C ASP A 21 -2.56 0.45 5.66
N ASP A 22 -1.81 1.46 5.19
CA ASP A 22 -1.66 1.75 3.77
C ASP A 22 -1.01 0.59 3.00
N MET A 23 0.00 -0.06 3.59
CA MET A 23 0.65 -1.24 3.01
C MET A 23 -0.32 -2.43 2.92
N GLN A 24 -1.17 -2.65 3.95
CA GLN A 24 -2.20 -3.69 3.91
C GLN A 24 -3.26 -3.39 2.84
N ALA A 25 -3.74 -2.16 2.77
CA ALA A 25 -4.69 -1.73 1.75
C ALA A 25 -4.14 -1.94 0.34
N ARG A 26 -2.86 -1.63 0.12
CA ARG A 26 -2.17 -1.87 -1.15
C ARG A 26 -2.04 -3.36 -1.47
N ASN A 27 -1.73 -4.21 -0.50
CA ASN A 27 -1.68 -5.66 -0.72
C ASN A 27 -3.05 -6.24 -1.11
N ASN A 28 -4.11 -5.74 -0.49
CA ASN A 28 -5.49 -6.11 -0.85
C ASN A 28 -5.83 -5.65 -2.28
N LEU A 29 -5.45 -4.42 -2.64
CA LEU A 29 -5.62 -3.90 -4.01
C LEU A 29 -4.84 -4.74 -5.04
N LEU A 30 -3.59 -5.10 -4.75
CA LEU A 30 -2.77 -5.94 -5.63
C LEU A 30 -3.36 -7.33 -5.82
N LYS A 31 -4.01 -7.88 -4.78
CA LYS A 31 -4.75 -9.14 -4.90
C LYS A 31 -5.93 -8.98 -5.87
N ASP A 32 -6.76 -7.96 -5.66
CA ASP A 32 -7.90 -7.66 -6.54
C ASP A 32 -7.46 -7.44 -8.00
N MET A 33 -6.37 -6.70 -8.22
CA MET A 33 -5.78 -6.51 -9.56
C MET A 33 -5.40 -7.83 -10.22
N ARG A 34 -4.81 -8.77 -9.46
CA ARG A 34 -4.42 -10.09 -9.99
C ARG A 34 -5.64 -10.96 -10.29
N ASP A 35 -6.68 -10.88 -9.46
CA ASP A 35 -7.93 -11.62 -9.66
C ASP A 35 -8.72 -11.06 -10.86
N ALA A 36 -8.77 -9.74 -11.02
CA ALA A 36 -9.33 -9.09 -12.21
C ALA A 36 -8.55 -9.48 -13.48
N MET A 37 -7.21 -9.54 -13.42
CA MET A 37 -6.37 -9.99 -14.52
C MET A 37 -6.63 -11.46 -14.88
N ALA A 38 -6.82 -12.32 -13.88
CA ALA A 38 -7.18 -13.72 -14.11
C ALA A 38 -8.53 -13.81 -14.84
N ALA A 39 -9.54 -13.04 -14.40
CA ALA A 39 -10.85 -12.98 -15.06
C ALA A 39 -10.74 -12.50 -16.51
N LEU A 40 -9.94 -11.46 -16.81
CA LEU A 40 -9.68 -11.02 -18.19
C LEU A 40 -9.06 -12.13 -19.03
N ARG A 41 -8.03 -12.81 -18.53
CA ARG A 41 -7.35 -13.89 -19.25
C ARG A 41 -8.26 -15.08 -19.53
N THR A 42 -9.13 -15.43 -18.57
CA THR A 42 -10.11 -16.52 -18.73
C THR A 42 -11.20 -16.17 -19.76
N ASN A 43 -11.68 -14.93 -19.76
CA ASN A 43 -12.78 -14.51 -20.63
C ASN A 43 -12.32 -14.02 -22.00
N ARG A 44 -11.02 -13.78 -22.18
CA ARG A 44 -10.41 -13.34 -23.43
C ARG A 44 -10.90 -14.18 -24.62
N PRO A 45 -11.52 -13.56 -25.64
CA PRO A 45 -11.95 -14.28 -26.82
C PRO A 45 -10.74 -14.80 -27.63
N PRO A 46 -10.87 -15.96 -28.30
CA PRO A 46 -9.78 -16.57 -29.06
C PRO A 46 -9.47 -15.84 -30.37
N ASP A 47 -10.39 -15.01 -30.88
CA ASP A 47 -10.29 -14.28 -32.13
C ASP A 47 -10.99 -12.90 -32.04
N GLU A 48 -10.68 -12.00 -32.97
CA GLU A 48 -11.24 -10.62 -33.05
C GLU A 48 -12.71 -10.60 -33.50
N CYS A 49 -13.27 -11.73 -33.96
CA CYS A 49 -14.63 -11.79 -34.46
C CYS A 49 -15.66 -12.00 -33.35
N LYS A 50 -15.21 -12.32 -32.12
CA LYS A 50 -16.07 -12.61 -30.98
C LYS A 50 -15.97 -11.50 -29.93
N VAL A 51 -17.13 -10.96 -29.59
CA VAL A 51 -17.31 -10.05 -28.47
C VAL A 51 -17.68 -10.86 -27.23
N ARG A 52 -16.95 -10.67 -26.13
CA ARG A 52 -17.20 -11.34 -24.83
C ARG A 52 -17.20 -10.36 -23.69
N ASP A 53 -17.96 -10.66 -22.64
CA ASP A 53 -17.93 -9.93 -21.38
C ASP A 53 -16.55 -10.04 -20.72
N TYR A 54 -16.03 -8.92 -20.20
CA TYR A 54 -14.77 -8.88 -19.45
C TYR A 54 -14.82 -9.76 -18.18
N GLY A 55 -16.02 -10.06 -17.72
CA GLY A 55 -16.30 -10.98 -16.63
C GLY A 55 -16.25 -10.32 -15.27
N SER A 56 -16.24 -11.18 -14.25
CA SER A 56 -16.30 -10.77 -12.85
C SER A 56 -15.28 -11.55 -12.03
N PHE A 57 -14.87 -10.97 -10.91
CA PHE A 57 -14.01 -11.61 -9.92
C PHE A 57 -14.57 -11.35 -8.51
N VAL A 58 -14.00 -12.01 -7.50
CA VAL A 58 -14.34 -11.78 -6.09
C VAL A 58 -13.23 -10.96 -5.47
N ASP A 59 -13.54 -9.80 -4.93
CA ASP A 59 -12.56 -8.92 -4.28
C ASP A 59 -12.11 -9.49 -2.92
N TRP A 60 -11.11 -8.85 -2.30
CA TRP A 60 -10.59 -9.22 -0.99
C TRP A 60 -11.63 -9.19 0.13
N GLN A 61 -12.75 -8.47 -0.05
CA GLN A 61 -13.87 -8.42 0.89
C GLN A 61 -14.89 -9.54 0.66
N GLY A 62 -14.68 -10.38 -0.36
CA GLY A 62 -15.58 -11.46 -0.72
C GLY A 62 -16.77 -11.02 -1.58
N LYS A 63 -16.74 -9.80 -2.13
CA LYS A 63 -17.81 -9.28 -2.98
C LYS A 63 -17.49 -9.51 -4.45
N THR A 64 -18.49 -9.95 -5.22
CA THR A 64 -18.37 -10.07 -6.67
C THR A 64 -18.33 -8.68 -7.31
N GLN A 65 -17.28 -8.42 -8.08
CA GLN A 65 -17.06 -7.18 -8.82
C GLN A 65 -17.01 -7.49 -10.31
N ASP A 66 -17.58 -6.60 -11.10
CA ASP A 66 -17.43 -6.61 -12.55
C ASP A 66 -16.07 -6.00 -12.93
N VAL A 67 -15.31 -6.66 -13.79
CA VAL A 67 -13.95 -6.23 -14.14
C VAL A 67 -13.95 -4.83 -14.77
N PHE A 68 -14.92 -4.55 -15.64
CA PHE A 68 -14.99 -3.26 -16.34
C PHE A 68 -15.32 -2.12 -15.37
N ASP A 69 -16.33 -2.29 -14.53
CA ASP A 69 -16.69 -1.29 -13.52
C ASP A 69 -15.54 -1.07 -12.54
N TRP A 70 -14.91 -2.16 -12.11
CA TRP A 70 -13.82 -2.11 -11.14
C TRP A 70 -12.58 -1.41 -11.71
N MET A 71 -12.17 -1.74 -12.93
CA MET A 71 -11.03 -1.08 -13.59
C MET A 71 -11.29 0.42 -13.75
N GLN A 72 -12.51 0.82 -14.14
CA GLN A 72 -12.87 2.24 -14.24
C GLN A 72 -12.87 2.95 -12.91
N ALA A 73 -13.41 2.33 -11.85
CA ALA A 73 -13.43 2.90 -10.51
C ALA A 73 -12.00 3.15 -9.98
N HIS A 74 -11.02 2.35 -10.43
CA HIS A 74 -9.61 2.48 -10.08
C HIS A 74 -8.80 3.30 -11.11
N GLY A 75 -9.45 3.95 -12.08
CA GLY A 75 -8.79 4.79 -13.07
C GLY A 75 -7.94 4.02 -14.10
N ILE A 76 -8.08 2.70 -14.18
CA ILE A 76 -7.37 1.87 -15.14
C ILE A 76 -8.14 1.90 -16.47
N SER A 77 -7.44 2.25 -17.54
CA SER A 77 -8.04 2.38 -18.85
C SER A 77 -8.51 1.02 -19.38
N ILE A 78 -9.75 0.97 -19.83
CA ILE A 78 -10.38 -0.16 -20.51
C ILE A 78 -11.25 0.40 -21.63
N GLU A 79 -11.39 -0.34 -22.73
CA GLU A 79 -12.19 0.08 -23.87
C GLU A 79 -13.65 0.30 -23.45
N LYS A 80 -14.28 1.37 -23.95
CA LYS A 80 -15.62 1.81 -23.56
C LYS A 80 -16.56 1.98 -24.75
N GLU A 81 -16.19 1.49 -25.93
CA GLU A 81 -17.06 1.55 -27.11
C GLU A 81 -18.50 1.17 -26.73
N LYS A 82 -19.42 2.13 -26.82
CA LYS A 82 -20.85 1.99 -26.47
C LYS A 82 -21.17 1.63 -25.00
N GLY A 83 -20.18 1.62 -24.11
CA GLY A 83 -20.34 1.26 -22.70
C GLY A 83 -20.77 -0.20 -22.51
N ASP A 84 -20.53 -1.07 -23.49
CA ASP A 84 -20.72 -2.49 -23.28
C ASP A 84 -19.57 -3.02 -22.41
N LYS A 85 -19.90 -3.85 -21.42
CA LYS A 85 -18.91 -4.49 -20.54
C LYS A 85 -18.19 -5.63 -21.25
N LYS A 86 -17.96 -5.45 -22.54
CA LYS A 86 -17.59 -6.48 -23.49
C LYS A 86 -16.48 -5.95 -24.38
N GLY A 87 -15.73 -6.87 -24.95
CA GLY A 87 -14.77 -6.52 -25.96
C GLY A 87 -14.35 -7.66 -26.86
N VAL A 88 -13.65 -7.30 -27.92
CA VAL A 88 -12.92 -8.21 -28.80
C VAL A 88 -11.51 -8.46 -28.25
N GLN A 89 -10.78 -9.38 -28.89
CA GLN A 89 -9.48 -9.84 -28.41
C GLN A 89 -8.47 -8.71 -28.18
N SER A 90 -8.33 -7.80 -29.14
CA SER A 90 -7.44 -6.63 -29.04
C SER A 90 -7.76 -5.72 -27.85
N GLN A 91 -9.04 -5.56 -27.52
CA GLN A 91 -9.50 -4.74 -26.39
C GLN A 91 -9.21 -5.43 -25.05
N PHE A 92 -9.33 -6.77 -24.99
CA PHE A 92 -8.87 -7.54 -23.83
C PHE A 92 -7.36 -7.44 -23.65
N ASP A 93 -6.58 -7.53 -24.72
CA ASP A 93 -5.12 -7.42 -24.66
C ASP A 93 -4.67 -6.02 -24.19
N ALA A 94 -5.34 -4.96 -24.67
CA ALA A 94 -5.14 -3.61 -24.17
C ALA A 94 -5.48 -3.49 -22.68
N ALA A 95 -6.63 -4.01 -22.24
CA ALA A 95 -7.03 -4.01 -20.83
C ALA A 95 -6.03 -4.77 -19.94
N ILE A 96 -5.55 -5.94 -20.38
CA ILE A 96 -4.52 -6.72 -19.68
C ILE A 96 -3.22 -5.93 -19.56
N ASN A 97 -2.78 -5.27 -20.64
CA ASN A 97 -1.55 -4.46 -20.61
C ASN A 97 -1.69 -3.24 -19.67
N ASN A 98 -2.83 -2.57 -19.70
CA ASN A 98 -3.11 -1.45 -18.79
C ASN A 98 -3.13 -1.91 -17.32
N LEU A 99 -3.74 -3.06 -17.04
CA LEU A 99 -3.76 -3.65 -15.70
C LEU A 99 -2.38 -4.10 -15.23
N ASN A 100 -1.55 -4.66 -16.11
CA ASN A 100 -0.14 -4.96 -15.80
C ASN A 100 0.61 -3.68 -15.41
N GLY A 101 0.46 -2.60 -16.18
CA GLY A 101 1.09 -1.32 -15.84
C GLY A 101 0.63 -0.77 -14.49
N ALA A 102 -0.66 -0.91 -14.15
CA ALA A 102 -1.19 -0.53 -12.85
C ALA A 102 -0.62 -1.39 -11.71
N ILE A 103 -0.48 -2.71 -11.92
CA ILE A 103 0.14 -3.63 -10.95
C ILE A 103 1.60 -3.25 -10.71
N ASP A 104 2.36 -2.98 -11.78
CA ASP A 104 3.76 -2.60 -11.68
C ASP A 104 3.93 -1.28 -10.94
N SER A 105 3.10 -0.28 -11.23
CA SER A 105 3.06 0.99 -10.49
C SER A 105 2.78 0.76 -9.00
N ALA A 106 1.76 -0.03 -8.67
CA ALA A 106 1.42 -0.34 -7.29
C ALA A 106 2.55 -1.09 -6.55
N ASN A 107 3.27 -2.00 -7.23
CA ASN A 107 4.44 -2.67 -6.65
C ASN A 107 5.57 -1.67 -6.38
N SER A 108 5.91 -0.79 -7.34
CA SER A 108 6.95 0.22 -7.15
C SER A 108 6.63 1.19 -6.02
N GLU A 109 5.37 1.62 -5.90
CA GLU A 109 4.95 2.41 -4.75
C GLU A 109 5.05 1.62 -3.43
N GLY A 110 4.80 0.31 -3.47
CA GLY A 110 4.98 -0.61 -2.34
C GLY A 110 6.43 -0.66 -1.86
N GLU A 111 7.39 -0.75 -2.77
CA GLU A 111 8.82 -0.71 -2.45
C GLU A 111 9.19 0.63 -1.81
N MET A 112 8.71 1.75 -2.35
CA MET A 112 8.92 3.07 -1.78
C MET A 112 8.31 3.21 -0.38
N ALA A 113 7.12 2.66 -0.18
CA ALA A 113 6.46 2.62 1.12
C ALA A 113 7.26 1.81 2.15
N MET A 114 7.89 0.71 1.74
CA MET A 114 8.75 -0.09 2.61
C MET A 114 10.03 0.67 2.98
N ILE A 115 10.65 1.39 2.04
CA ILE A 115 11.82 2.25 2.32
C ILE A 115 11.43 3.33 3.34
N TYR A 116 10.27 3.95 3.18
CA TYR A 116 9.78 4.95 4.13
C TYR A 116 9.49 4.34 5.51
N PHE A 117 8.89 3.16 5.55
CA PHE A 117 8.65 2.42 6.79
C PHE A 117 9.96 2.08 7.53
N GLN A 118 10.98 1.59 6.83
CA GLN A 118 12.31 1.32 7.41
C GLN A 118 12.93 2.60 7.98
N ARG A 119 12.84 3.72 7.26
CA ARG A 119 13.31 5.02 7.76
C ARG A 119 12.58 5.44 9.04
N LEU A 120 11.26 5.27 9.11
CA LEU A 120 10.49 5.58 10.32
C LEU A 120 10.91 4.71 11.51
N LEU A 121 11.19 3.42 11.28
CA LEU A 121 11.71 2.53 12.33
C LEU A 121 13.07 3.02 12.85
N ASP A 122 13.97 3.42 11.96
CA ASP A 122 15.27 3.98 12.34
C ASP A 122 15.11 5.27 13.15
N ASP A 123 14.19 6.14 12.75
CA ASP A 123 13.89 7.39 13.47
C ASP A 123 13.31 7.12 14.87
N VAL A 124 12.40 6.16 15.01
CA VAL A 124 11.88 5.71 16.32
C VAL A 124 13.01 5.20 17.21
N ASN A 125 13.84 4.30 16.69
CA ASN A 125 14.97 3.73 17.44
C ASN A 125 15.92 4.84 17.90
N ARG A 126 16.26 5.78 17.01
CA ARG A 126 17.11 6.92 17.35
C ARG A 126 16.52 7.80 18.45
N VAL A 127 15.21 8.07 18.40
CA VAL A 127 14.55 8.85 19.45
C VAL A 127 14.56 8.10 20.78
N ALA A 128 14.33 6.77 20.77
CA ALA A 128 14.42 5.94 21.97
C ALA A 128 15.82 5.96 22.62
N GLU A 129 16.88 5.88 21.81
CA GLU A 129 18.27 6.01 22.29
C GLU A 129 18.53 7.40 22.91
N LEU A 130 18.05 8.47 22.27
CA LEU A 130 18.19 9.82 22.81
C LEU A 130 17.45 9.99 24.14
N MET A 131 16.24 9.42 24.27
CA MET A 131 15.50 9.41 25.53
C MET A 131 16.27 8.70 26.63
N SER A 132 16.79 7.49 26.35
CA SER A 132 17.59 6.71 27.30
C SER A 132 18.85 7.46 27.76
N ASN A 133 19.53 8.12 26.83
CA ASN A 133 20.71 8.94 27.13
C ASN A 133 20.37 10.15 28.01
N VAL A 134 19.23 10.82 27.79
CA VAL A 134 18.78 11.94 28.62
C VAL A 134 18.48 11.48 30.04
N VAL A 135 17.76 10.35 30.20
CA VAL A 135 17.44 9.78 31.52
C VAL A 135 18.72 9.38 32.25
N SER A 136 19.63 8.67 31.57
CA SER A 136 20.91 8.23 32.15
C SER A 136 21.77 9.41 32.62
N LYS A 137 21.76 10.54 31.87
CA LYS A 137 22.48 11.75 32.28
C LYS A 137 21.81 12.43 33.48
N ASP A 138 20.48 12.50 33.50
CA ASP A 138 19.73 13.06 34.63
C ASP A 138 19.98 12.29 35.93
N GLU A 139 19.95 10.96 35.88
CA GLU A 139 20.28 10.09 37.02
C GLU A 139 21.70 10.30 37.53
N LYS A 140 22.69 10.37 36.63
CA LYS A 140 24.09 10.66 37.00
C LYS A 140 24.22 12.02 37.67
N THR A 141 23.58 13.06 37.13
CA THR A 141 23.61 14.40 37.73
C THR A 141 22.97 14.42 39.11
N LYS A 142 21.79 13.80 39.28
CA LYS A 142 21.14 13.66 40.59
C LYS A 142 22.02 12.90 41.58
N GLY A 143 22.65 11.80 41.14
CA GLY A 143 23.59 11.02 41.94
C GLY A 143 24.79 11.84 42.42
N MET A 144 25.38 12.67 41.54
CA MET A 144 26.48 13.58 41.93
C MET A 144 26.04 14.64 42.94
N ILE A 145 24.87 15.25 42.77
CA ILE A 145 24.34 16.25 43.71
C ILE A 145 24.11 15.61 45.09
N VAL A 146 23.46 14.45 45.14
CA VAL A 146 23.20 13.72 46.40
C VAL A 146 24.52 13.26 47.04
N GLY A 147 25.49 12.81 46.24
CA GLY A 147 26.81 12.43 46.71
C GLY A 147 27.61 13.60 47.31
N ASN A 148 27.51 14.79 46.73
CA ASN A 148 28.19 15.99 47.24
C ASN A 148 27.48 16.63 48.46
N LEU A 149 26.23 16.23 48.76
CA LEU A 149 25.48 16.67 49.94
C LEU A 149 25.71 15.77 51.17
N ARG A 150 26.41 14.64 51.01
CA ARG A 150 26.85 13.75 52.10
C ARG A 150 28.25 14.12 52.56
#